data_AF-A0A7S3ESV3-F1
#
_entry.id   AF-A0A7S3ESV3-F1
#
_cell.length_a   1.000
_cell.length_b   1.000
_cell.length_c   1.000
_cell.angle_alpha   90.00
_cell.angle_beta   90.00
_cell.angle_gamma   90.00
#
_symmetry.space_group_name_H-M   'P 1'
#
loop_
_entity.id
_entity.type
_entity.pdbx_description
1 polymer ?
#
loop_
_entity_poly.entity_id
_entity_poly.type
_entity_poly.pdbx_seq_one_letter_code
_entity_poly.pdbx_strand_id
1 'polypeptide(L)'
;NREDRGPFATHLAGCTKGARDFANLGGDAVLVAPCGRGSAKAPAFAHLGAFVRSAREEEQAAFWQRVGIALNRTLAARGASPTWVSTEGSGVAWVHLRLDTSPKYFHYDGFRK
;
A
#
# COMPACT_ATOMS: atom_id res chain seq x y z
N ASN A 1 2.18 -8.45 15.21
CA ASN A 1 2.67 -8.81 13.86
C ASN A 1 4.13 -8.45 13.73
N ARG A 2 4.97 -9.42 13.35
CA ARG A 2 6.32 -9.14 12.84
C ARG A 2 6.17 -8.63 11.42
N GLU A 3 6.85 -7.55 11.06
CA GLU A 3 6.81 -7.04 9.68
C GLU A 3 7.57 -7.99 8.74
N ASP A 4 7.03 -8.20 7.54
CA ASP A 4 7.60 -9.07 6.52
C ASP A 4 7.52 -8.42 5.14
N ARG A 5 8.67 -8.00 4.62
CA ARG A 5 8.81 -7.40 3.29
C ARG A 5 8.90 -8.45 2.17
N GLY A 6 9.00 -9.73 2.51
CA GLY A 6 9.16 -10.86 1.59
C GLY A 6 8.15 -10.86 0.42
N PRO A 7 6.83 -10.71 0.67
CA PRO A 7 5.82 -10.68 -0.39
C PRO A 7 6.03 -9.60 -1.45
N PHE A 8 6.78 -8.53 -1.13
CA PHE A 8 7.06 -7.42 -2.04
C PHE A 8 8.56 -7.29 -2.38
N ALA A 9 9.38 -8.30 -2.08
CA ALA A 9 10.83 -8.22 -2.22
C ALA A 9 11.28 -7.81 -3.64
N THR A 10 10.70 -8.44 -4.67
CA THR A 10 10.99 -8.14 -6.07
C THR A 10 10.59 -6.70 -6.44
N HIS A 11 9.39 -6.27 -6.06
CA HIS A 11 8.88 -4.93 -6.39
C HIS A 11 9.66 -3.82 -5.67
N LEU A 12 10.14 -4.11 -4.46
CA LEU A 12 10.89 -3.17 -3.63
C LEU A 12 12.42 -3.35 -3.75
N ALA A 13 12.90 -4.17 -4.68
CA ALA A 13 14.33 -4.42 -4.88
C ALA A 13 15.08 -3.11 -5.19
N GLY A 14 16.17 -2.86 -4.47
CA GLY A 14 16.96 -1.62 -4.57
C GLY A 14 16.27 -0.37 -4.02
N CYS A 15 15.02 -0.47 -3.55
CA CYS A 15 14.33 0.67 -2.94
C CYS A 15 14.68 0.77 -1.46
N THR A 16 15.37 1.82 -1.06
CA THR A 16 15.80 2.02 0.34
C THR A 16 15.14 3.22 1.01
N LYS A 17 14.56 4.13 0.23
CA LYS A 17 13.86 5.34 0.67
C LYS A 17 12.61 5.57 -0.18
N GLY A 18 11.63 6.25 0.38
CA GLY A 18 10.38 6.58 -0.30
C GLY A 18 9.39 5.42 -0.39
N ALA A 19 8.65 5.33 -1.50
CA ALA A 19 7.65 4.30 -1.75
C ALA A 19 7.57 3.98 -3.25
N ARG A 20 7.06 2.78 -3.59
CA ARG A 20 6.82 2.31 -4.96
C ARG A 20 5.37 1.89 -5.15
N ASP A 21 4.89 2.07 -6.37
CA ASP A 21 3.62 1.55 -6.86
C ASP A 21 3.87 0.41 -7.87
N PHE A 22 3.05 -0.65 -7.82
CA PHE A 22 3.15 -1.82 -8.70
C PHE A 22 1.81 -2.55 -8.80
N ALA A 23 1.58 -3.30 -9.88
CA ALA A 23 0.38 -4.13 -10.00
C ALA A 23 0.41 -5.31 -9.02
N ASN A 24 -0.74 -5.71 -8.49
CA ASN A 24 -0.86 -6.97 -7.76
C ASN A 24 -0.78 -8.18 -8.72
N LEU A 25 -0.67 -9.39 -8.16
CA LEU A 25 -0.56 -10.64 -8.96
C LEU A 25 -1.73 -10.84 -9.93
N GLY A 26 -2.94 -10.43 -9.55
CA GLY A 26 -4.15 -10.55 -10.37
C GLY A 26 -4.30 -9.47 -11.44
N GLY A 27 -3.45 -8.43 -11.44
CA GLY A 27 -3.52 -7.31 -12.37
C GLY A 27 -4.74 -6.40 -12.19
N ASP A 28 -5.54 -6.59 -11.15
CA ASP A 28 -6.80 -5.89 -10.90
C ASP A 28 -6.70 -4.82 -9.81
N ALA A 29 -5.50 -4.65 -9.23
CA ALA A 29 -5.18 -3.60 -8.28
C ALA A 29 -3.79 -3.02 -8.50
N VAL A 30 -3.64 -1.73 -8.22
CA VAL A 30 -2.32 -1.11 -8.00
C VAL A 30 -2.06 -1.07 -6.50
N LEU A 31 -0.91 -1.58 -6.08
CA LEU A 31 -0.43 -1.57 -4.71
C LEU A 31 0.61 -0.47 -4.55
N VAL A 32 0.55 0.26 -3.44
CA VAL A 32 1.56 1.26 -3.06
C VAL A 32 2.17 0.83 -1.73
N ALA A 33 3.49 0.66 -1.67
CA ALA A 33 4.20 0.22 -0.47
C ALA A 33 5.46 1.06 -0.18
N PRO A 34 5.78 1.34 1.10
CA PRO A 34 6.98 2.06 1.48
C PRO A 34 8.24 1.19 1.27
N CYS A 35 9.35 1.86 0.97
CA CYS A 35 10.65 1.26 0.70
C CYS A 35 11.57 1.16 1.92
N GLY A 36 11.09 1.61 3.09
CA GLY A 36 11.83 1.59 4.34
C GLY A 36 12.34 0.20 4.69
N ARG A 37 13.35 0.15 5.55
CA ARG A 37 13.85 -1.10 6.11
C ARG A 37 13.21 -1.26 7.47
N GLY A 38 12.50 -2.37 7.64
CA GLY A 38 11.94 -2.75 8.93
C GLY A 38 12.99 -2.76 10.05
N SER A 39 12.52 -2.67 11.28
CA SER A 39 13.31 -2.84 12.49
C SER A 39 12.63 -3.84 13.43
N ALA A 40 13.37 -4.87 13.82
CA ALA A 40 12.90 -5.82 14.84
C ALA A 40 12.62 -5.16 16.20
N LYS A 41 13.22 -3.99 16.48
CA LYS A 41 13.01 -3.24 17.72
C LYS A 41 11.78 -2.31 17.66
N ALA A 42 11.37 -1.90 16.46
CA ALA A 42 10.26 -0.99 16.23
C ALA A 42 9.64 -1.29 14.86
N PRO A 43 8.71 -2.26 14.77
CA PRO A 43 8.18 -2.76 13.51
C PRO A 43 7.15 -1.79 12.91
N ALA A 44 7.62 -0.62 12.47
CA ALA A 44 6.78 0.45 11.94
C ALA A 44 6.08 0.05 10.64
N PHE A 45 6.58 -0.93 9.90
CA PHE A 45 6.06 -1.26 8.57
C PHE A 45 5.08 -2.43 8.58
N ALA A 46 4.72 -2.99 9.73
CA ALA A 46 3.86 -4.18 9.78
C ALA A 46 2.43 -3.93 9.26
N HIS A 47 1.86 -2.75 9.53
CA HIS A 47 0.53 -2.33 9.09
C HIS A 47 0.39 -0.81 9.24
N LEU A 48 -0.62 -0.20 8.60
CA LEU A 48 -0.76 1.26 8.55
C LEU A 48 -0.80 1.92 9.95
N GLY A 49 -1.51 1.31 10.91
CA GLY A 49 -1.56 1.84 12.28
C GLY A 49 -0.19 1.94 12.97
N ALA A 50 0.71 0.97 12.76
CA ALA A 50 2.08 1.03 13.30
C ALA A 50 2.89 2.09 12.55
N PHE A 51 2.69 2.18 11.24
CA PHE A 51 3.39 3.13 10.37
C PHE A 51 3.13 4.57 10.76
N VAL A 52 1.86 4.95 10.93
CA VAL A 52 1.49 6.32 11.33
C VAL A 52 2.03 6.68 12.72
N ARG A 53 2.13 5.70 13.63
CA ARG A 53 2.63 5.93 15.01
C ARG A 53 4.15 5.96 15.13
N SER A 54 4.86 5.24 14.27
CA SER A 54 6.27 4.91 14.51
C SER A 54 7.21 5.17 13.34
N ALA A 55 6.72 5.30 12.11
CA ALA A 55 7.58 5.64 10.98
C ALA A 55 7.99 7.12 11.04
N ARG A 56 9.16 7.43 10.48
CA ARG A 56 9.63 8.82 10.41
C ARG A 56 8.68 9.63 9.53
N GLU A 57 8.51 10.92 9.82
CA GLU A 57 7.65 11.81 9.03
C GLU A 57 8.02 11.82 7.54
N GLU A 58 9.31 11.78 7.21
CA GLU A 58 9.79 11.68 5.82
C GLU A 58 9.30 10.41 5.11
N GLU A 59 9.25 9.28 5.82
CA GLU A 59 8.77 8.00 5.27
C GLU A 59 7.27 8.05 5.06
N GLN A 60 6.53 8.63 6.02
CA GLN A 60 5.09 8.84 5.92
C GLN A 60 4.74 9.77 4.75
N ALA A 61 5.43 10.91 4.65
CA ALA A 61 5.24 11.88 3.58
C ALA A 61 5.53 11.28 2.22
N ALA A 62 6.64 10.54 2.07
CA ALA A 62 6.99 9.92 0.80
C ALA A 62 6.01 8.78 0.41
N PHE A 63 5.48 8.05 1.40
CA PHE A 63 4.41 7.08 1.16
C PHE A 63 3.15 7.75 0.61
N TRP A 64 2.64 8.79 1.28
CA TRP A 64 1.44 9.50 0.85
C TRP A 64 1.62 10.25 -0.47
N GLN A 65 2.80 10.81 -0.72
CA GLN A 65 3.14 11.41 -2.02
C GLN A 65 3.03 10.38 -3.15
N ARG A 66 3.58 9.17 -2.94
CA ARG A 66 3.47 8.08 -3.90
C ARG A 66 2.03 7.62 -4.09
N VAL A 67 1.24 7.54 -3.01
CA VAL A 67 -0.20 7.24 -3.09
C VAL A 67 -0.92 8.26 -3.97
N GLY A 68 -0.70 9.56 -3.76
CA GLY A 68 -1.32 10.61 -4.58
C GLY A 68 -0.95 10.49 -6.06
N ILE A 69 0.32 10.22 -6.37
CA ILE A 69 0.79 10.01 -7.75
C ILE A 69 0.11 8.78 -8.37
N ALA A 70 0.08 7.66 -7.67
CA ALA A 70 -0.52 6.41 -8.14
C ALA A 70 -2.04 6.55 -8.34
N LEU A 71 -2.71 7.23 -7.42
CA LEU A 71 -4.15 7.49 -7.50
C LEU A 71 -4.49 8.38 -8.70
N ASN A 72 -3.77 9.49 -8.90
CA ASN A 72 -3.98 10.36 -10.06
C ASN A 72 -3.80 9.63 -11.39
N ARG A 73 -2.75 8.82 -11.52
CA ARG A 73 -2.53 7.96 -12.71
C ARG A 73 -3.64 6.94 -12.89
N THR A 74 -4.08 6.32 -11.80
CA THR A 74 -5.15 5.31 -11.83
C THR A 74 -6.48 5.91 -12.26
N LEU A 75 -6.84 7.09 -11.72
CA LEU A 75 -8.06 7.80 -12.08
C LEU A 75 -8.03 8.23 -13.56
N ALA A 76 -6.91 8.79 -14.02
CA ALA A 76 -6.75 9.16 -15.43
C ALA A 76 -6.91 7.95 -16.37
N ALA A 77 -6.35 6.79 -16.00
CA ALA A 77 -6.45 5.57 -16.79
C ALA A 77 -7.85 4.94 -16.78
N ARG A 78 -8.63 5.10 -15.70
CA ARG A 78 -9.95 4.47 -15.52
C ARG A 78 -11.13 5.34 -15.95
N GLY A 79 -10.92 6.64 -16.16
CA GLY A 79 -11.97 7.58 -16.56
C GLY A 79 -13.10 7.62 -15.52
N ALA A 80 -14.33 7.38 -15.96
CA ALA A 80 -15.51 7.38 -15.10
C ALA A 80 -15.63 6.12 -14.19
N SER A 81 -14.79 5.10 -14.38
CA SER A 81 -14.85 3.89 -13.56
C SER A 81 -14.32 4.15 -12.15
N PRO A 82 -15.02 3.71 -11.09
CA PRO A 82 -14.61 3.98 -9.72
C PRO A 82 -13.28 3.31 -9.37
N THR A 83 -12.53 3.95 -8.47
CA THR A 83 -11.34 3.38 -7.85
C THR A 83 -11.58 3.16 -6.37
N TRP A 84 -11.42 1.91 -5.93
CA TRP A 84 -11.64 1.52 -4.55
C TRP A 84 -10.31 1.54 -3.80
N VAL A 85 -10.24 2.37 -2.76
CA VAL A 85 -9.01 2.59 -2.00
C VAL A 85 -9.10 1.89 -0.66
N SER A 86 -8.18 0.97 -0.36
CA SER A 86 -8.16 0.26 0.91
C SER A 86 -6.72 0.07 1.43
N THR A 87 -6.58 -0.22 2.71
CA THR A 87 -5.29 -0.66 3.31
C THR A 87 -5.39 -2.10 3.81
N GLU A 88 -6.43 -2.80 3.34
CA GLU A 88 -6.68 -4.19 3.67
C GLU A 88 -5.65 -5.03 2.92
N GLY A 89 -5.06 -5.98 3.63
CA GLY A 89 -3.82 -6.64 3.25
C GLY A 89 -3.66 -7.93 4.03
N SER A 90 -4.79 -8.61 4.22
CA SER A 90 -4.89 -9.83 5.02
C SER A 90 -3.83 -10.84 4.55
N GLY A 91 -2.89 -11.17 5.43
CA GLY A 91 -1.80 -12.11 5.15
C GLY A 91 -0.46 -11.49 4.72
N VAL A 92 -0.36 -10.17 4.50
CA VAL A 92 0.91 -9.49 4.22
C VAL A 92 1.20 -8.47 5.33
N ALA A 93 2.20 -8.79 6.16
CA ALA A 93 2.64 -7.93 7.26
C ALA A 93 3.60 -6.83 6.80
N TRP A 94 3.24 -6.13 5.73
CA TRP A 94 3.94 -4.94 5.24
C TRP A 94 2.92 -3.90 4.83
N VAL A 95 3.13 -2.64 5.17
CA VAL A 95 2.23 -1.54 4.78
C VAL A 95 2.05 -1.55 3.27
N HIS A 96 0.81 -1.62 2.83
CA HIS A 96 0.44 -1.35 1.46
C HIS A 96 -0.97 -0.76 1.39
N LEU A 97 -1.14 0.18 0.48
CA LEU A 97 -2.44 0.70 0.09
C LEU A 97 -2.79 0.11 -1.27
N ARG A 98 -4.06 -0.20 -1.46
CA ARG A 98 -4.59 -0.84 -2.66
C ARG A 98 -5.51 0.12 -3.41
N LEU A 99 -5.40 0.11 -4.72
CA LEU A 99 -6.26 0.83 -5.67
C LEU A 99 -6.96 -0.22 -6.55
N ASP A 100 -8.00 -0.84 -6.03
CA ASP A 100 -8.72 -1.95 -6.67
C ASP A 100 -9.76 -1.44 -7.67
N THR A 101 -10.07 -2.26 -8.68
CA THR A 101 -11.17 -2.03 -9.64
C THR A 101 -12.55 -2.34 -9.07
N SER A 102 -12.61 -3.05 -7.94
CA SER A 102 -13.84 -3.46 -7.26
C SER A 102 -13.66 -3.46 -5.73
N PRO A 103 -14.74 -3.37 -4.94
CA PRO A 103 -14.68 -3.21 -3.49
C PRO A 103 -14.45 -4.54 -2.73
N LYS A 104 -13.48 -5.35 -3.16
CA LYS A 104 -13.27 -6.72 -2.65
C LYS A 104 -13.01 -6.84 -1.15
N TYR A 105 -12.58 -5.74 -0.52
CA TYR A 105 -12.08 -5.71 0.85
C TYR A 105 -12.83 -4.75 1.76
N PHE A 106 -14.01 -4.31 1.33
CA PHE A 106 -14.90 -3.49 2.14
C PHE A 106 -15.86 -4.39 2.91
N HIS A 107 -15.83 -4.30 4.24
CA HIS A 107 -16.74 -5.03 5.12
C HIS A 107 -18.06 -4.30 5.38
N TYR A 108 -18.16 -3.03 4.97
CA TYR A 108 -19.40 -2.27 5.04
C TYR A 108 -20.33 -2.67 3.88
N ASP A 109 -21.55 -3.10 4.21
CA ASP A 109 -22.49 -3.68 3.25
C ASP A 109 -22.85 -2.73 2.09
N GLY A 110 -22.91 -1.42 2.33
CA GLY A 110 -23.19 -0.44 1.27
C GLY A 110 -22.12 -0.34 0.18
N PHE A 111 -20.96 -0.96 0.38
CA PHE A 111 -19.89 -1.04 -0.63
C PHE A 111 -19.62 -2.45 -1.11
N ARG A 112 -20.25 -3.50 -0.54
CA ARG A 112 -20.09 -4.86 -1.05
C ARG A 112 -20.72 -4.98 -2.44
N LYS A 113 -20.01 -5.63 -3.36
CA LYS A 113 -20.52 -6.04 -4.68
C LYS A 113 -20.58 -7.54 -4.75
#